data_AF-A0A1T4LJQ9-F1
#
_entry.id   AF-A0A1T4LJQ9-F1
#
_cell.length_a   1.000
_cell.length_b   1.000
_cell.length_c   1.000
_cell.angle_alpha   90.00
_cell.angle_beta   90.00
_cell.angle_gamma   90.00
#
_symmetry.space_group_name_H-M   'P 1'
#
loop_
_entity.id
_entity.type
_entity.pdbx_description
1 polymer ?
#
loop_
_entity_poly.entity_id
_entity_poly.type
_entity_poly.pdbx_seq_one_letter_code
_entity_poly.pdbx_strand_id
1 'polypeptide(L)'
;MMKKISSLLKNNRKAQLFFVLLVVFIVSLCFYLFNFRGFRYSFRYNIAGSQKLVYENRNVPDVEGSSKLTLYVEELLSGPVSQRAQPFFPLGTRVIFCFLREGTLFLNLSEQAIMNFSPDVNLQNSYELLQMNVKANFPSVKKIELFIDGKSVFLDDKIQTKNN
;
A
#
# COMPACT_ATOMS: atom_id res chain seq x y z
N MET A 1 18.19 -10.79 46.02
CA MET A 1 16.97 -10.23 45.41
C MET A 1 16.30 -11.21 44.43
N MET A 2 17.03 -11.77 43.45
CA MET A 2 16.50 -12.73 42.47
C MET A 2 15.87 -14.01 43.08
N LYS A 3 16.47 -14.59 44.14
CA LYS A 3 15.95 -15.81 44.80
C LYS A 3 14.57 -15.65 45.46
N LYS A 4 14.20 -14.42 45.86
CA LYS A 4 12.92 -14.12 46.51
C LYS A 4 11.79 -13.93 45.48
N ILE A 5 12.14 -13.45 44.29
CA ILE A 5 11.23 -13.31 43.14
C ILE A 5 10.87 -14.69 42.59
N SER A 6 11.85 -15.59 42.46
CA SER A 6 11.61 -16.96 42.00
C SER A 6 10.74 -17.77 42.97
N SER A 7 10.85 -17.54 44.28
CA SER A 7 10.02 -18.24 45.28
C SER A 7 8.57 -17.74 45.29
N LEU A 8 8.33 -16.45 45.06
CA LEU A 8 6.99 -15.86 44.96
C LEU A 8 6.24 -16.30 43.69
N LEU A 9 6.96 -16.45 42.57
CA LEU A 9 6.42 -16.99 41.31
C LEU A 9 6.08 -18.48 41.40
N LYS A 10 6.76 -19.26 42.25
CA LYS A 10 6.57 -20.72 42.29
C LYS A 10 5.25 -21.15 42.97
N ASN A 11 4.72 -20.35 43.88
CA ASN A 11 3.60 -20.74 44.75
C ASN A 11 2.25 -20.10 44.40
N ASN A 12 2.19 -19.19 43.41
CA ASN A 12 0.98 -18.45 43.08
C ASN A 12 0.69 -18.48 41.57
N ARG A 13 -0.26 -19.34 41.16
CA ARG A 13 -0.64 -19.54 39.74
C ARG A 13 -1.04 -18.22 39.04
N LYS A 14 -1.65 -17.27 39.77
CA LYS A 14 -2.01 -15.95 39.21
C LYS A 14 -0.78 -15.11 38.88
N ALA A 15 0.25 -15.15 39.73
CA ALA A 15 1.51 -14.46 39.49
C ALA A 15 2.28 -15.08 38.30
N GLN A 16 2.20 -16.40 38.13
CA GLN A 16 2.77 -17.09 36.96
C GLN A 16 2.09 -16.65 35.66
N LEU A 17 0.75 -16.64 35.64
CA LEU A 17 -0.03 -16.17 34.47
C LEU A 17 0.29 -14.73 34.11
N PHE A 18 0.34 -13.84 35.11
CA PHE A 18 0.69 -12.43 34.89
C PHE A 18 2.10 -12.29 34.31
N PHE A 19 3.07 -13.04 34.82
CA PHE A 19 4.44 -13.02 34.30
C PHE A 19 4.53 -13.52 32.85
N VAL A 20 3.84 -14.61 32.51
CA VAL A 20 3.78 -15.11 31.12
C VAL A 20 3.17 -14.04 30.20
N LEU A 21 2.08 -13.40 30.62
CA LEU A 21 1.42 -12.35 29.83
C LEU A 21 2.32 -11.13 29.64
N LEU A 22 3.08 -10.74 30.68
CA LEU A 22 4.10 -9.69 30.59
C LEU A 22 5.20 -10.05 29.59
N VAL A 23 5.70 -11.29 29.61
CA VAL A 23 6.73 -11.75 28.66
C VAL A 23 6.19 -11.72 27.23
N VAL A 24 4.98 -12.22 26.98
CA VAL A 24 4.35 -12.16 25.64
C VAL A 24 4.17 -10.71 25.18
N PHE A 25 3.75 -9.81 26.07
CA PHE A 25 3.63 -8.38 25.77
C PHE A 25 5.00 -7.76 25.43
N ILE A 26 6.05 -8.04 26.20
CA ILE A 26 7.41 -7.53 25.93
C ILE A 26 7.93 -8.07 24.60
N VAL A 27 7.76 -9.36 24.30
CA VAL A 27 8.17 -9.94 23.02
C VAL A 27 7.44 -9.25 21.86
N SER A 28 6.11 -9.10 21.97
CA SER A 28 5.30 -8.39 20.97
C SER A 28 5.76 -6.93 20.79
N LEU A 29 6.03 -6.23 21.89
CA LEU A 29 6.51 -4.84 21.89
C LEU A 29 7.90 -4.72 21.27
N CYS A 30 8.81 -5.64 21.57
CA CYS A 30 10.13 -5.69 20.93
C CYS A 30 9.99 -5.92 19.42
N PHE A 31 9.19 -6.90 18.99
CA PHE A 31 8.91 -7.12 17.57
C PHE A 31 8.34 -5.87 16.90
N TYR A 32 7.39 -5.19 17.55
CA TYR A 32 6.85 -3.92 17.08
C TYR A 32 7.96 -2.89 16.89
N LEU A 33 8.76 -2.61 17.92
CA LEU A 33 9.80 -1.57 17.88
C LEU A 33 10.93 -1.87 16.88
N PHE A 34 11.33 -3.12 16.73
CA PHE A 34 12.45 -3.49 15.84
C PHE A 34 12.04 -3.63 14.36
N ASN A 35 10.76 -3.89 14.04
CA ASN A 35 10.30 -4.10 12.66
C ASN A 35 9.88 -2.81 11.91
N PHE A 36 9.94 -1.61 12.51
CA PHE A 36 9.63 -0.35 11.79
C PHE A 36 10.75 0.14 10.86
N ARG A 37 11.40 -0.75 10.12
CA ARG A 37 12.33 -0.40 9.04
C ARG A 37 11.53 -0.13 7.76
N GLY A 38 10.74 0.94 7.77
CA GLY A 38 9.91 1.34 6.62
C GLY A 38 10.33 2.67 6.01
N PHE A 39 9.85 2.93 4.79
CA PHE A 39 9.98 4.23 4.13
C PHE A 39 8.70 5.03 4.29
N ARG A 40 8.83 6.32 4.57
CA ARG A 40 7.68 7.22 4.70
C ARG A 40 7.31 7.79 3.34
N TYR A 41 6.08 7.56 2.91
CA TYR A 41 5.53 8.09 1.66
C TYR A 41 4.25 8.88 1.90
N SER A 42 3.96 9.81 0.98
CA SER A 42 2.71 10.56 0.95
C SER A 42 1.76 9.96 -0.09
N PHE A 43 0.54 9.68 0.35
CA PHE A 43 -0.54 9.14 -0.47
C PHE A 43 -1.63 10.20 -0.61
N ARG A 44 -2.16 10.34 -1.82
CA ARG A 44 -3.19 11.32 -2.17
C ARG A 44 -4.43 10.59 -2.64
N TYR A 45 -5.56 10.91 -2.03
CA TYR A 45 -6.86 10.34 -2.36
C TYR A 45 -7.90 11.43 -2.56
N ASN A 46 -8.90 11.18 -3.40
CA ASN A 46 -10.04 12.07 -3.51
C ASN A 46 -10.97 11.88 -2.30
N ILE A 47 -11.67 12.94 -1.92
CA ILE A 47 -12.81 12.86 -1.01
C ILE A 47 -14.02 12.34 -1.81
N ALA A 48 -14.84 11.47 -1.22
CA ALA A 48 -16.08 11.04 -1.87
C ALA A 48 -16.97 12.25 -2.24
N GLY A 49 -17.45 12.30 -3.49
CA GLY A 49 -18.24 13.43 -4.01
C GLY A 49 -17.48 14.76 -4.16
N SER A 50 -16.14 14.78 -4.08
CA SER A 50 -15.36 16.02 -4.25
C SER A 50 -14.02 15.78 -4.94
N GLN A 51 -13.58 16.76 -5.75
CA GLN A 51 -12.24 16.78 -6.35
C GLN A 51 -11.14 17.23 -5.37
N LYS A 52 -11.48 17.46 -4.09
CA LYS A 52 -10.50 17.79 -3.06
C LYS A 52 -9.68 16.57 -2.67
N LEU A 53 -8.39 16.79 -2.46
CA LEU A 53 -7.45 15.76 -2.06
C LEU A 53 -7.27 15.67 -0.54
N VAL A 54 -7.20 14.44 -0.04
CA VAL A 54 -6.73 14.09 1.31
C VAL A 54 -5.32 13.52 1.17
N TYR A 55 -4.45 13.94 2.08
CA TYR A 55 -3.07 13.49 2.15
C TYR A 55 -2.91 12.57 3.35
N GLU A 56 -2.31 11.40 3.12
CA GLU A 56 -1.96 10.44 4.15
C GLU A 56 -0.46 10.19 4.12
N ASN A 57 0.19 10.29 5.28
CA ASN A 57 1.59 9.91 5.40
C ASN A 57 1.65 8.53 6.05
N ARG A 58 2.12 7.52 5.31
CA ARG A 58 2.22 6.15 5.81
C ARG A 58 3.66 5.65 5.70
N ASN A 59 4.00 4.75 6.61
CA ASN A 59 5.25 3.99 6.53
C ASN A 59 4.96 2.71 5.74
N VAL A 60 5.63 2.56 4.62
CA VAL A 60 5.63 1.33 3.82
C VAL A 60 6.75 0.43 4.34
N PRO A 61 6.46 -0.81 4.79
CA PRO A 61 7.49 -1.71 5.29
C PRO A 61 8.49 -2.03 4.18
N ASP A 62 9.79 -2.10 4.52
CA ASP A 62 10.80 -2.58 3.61
C ASP A 62 10.76 -4.12 3.59
N VAL A 63 10.53 -4.70 2.42
CA VAL A 63 10.40 -6.15 2.24
C VAL A 63 11.52 -6.60 1.32
N GLU A 64 12.33 -7.54 1.79
CA GLU A 64 13.46 -8.08 1.03
C GLU A 64 12.98 -8.68 -0.31
N GLY A 65 13.70 -8.38 -1.39
CA GLY A 65 13.38 -8.86 -2.74
C GLY A 65 12.35 -8.02 -3.50
N SER A 66 11.66 -7.08 -2.85
CA SER A 66 10.69 -6.18 -3.49
C SER A 66 11.27 -4.80 -3.71
N SER A 67 10.93 -4.18 -4.85
CA SER A 67 11.33 -2.80 -5.10
C SER A 67 10.48 -1.84 -4.26
N LYS A 68 11.07 -0.73 -3.78
CA LYS A 68 10.32 0.33 -3.06
C LYS A 68 9.12 0.85 -3.84
N LEU A 69 9.23 0.89 -5.16
CA LEU A 69 8.17 1.31 -6.06
C LEU A 69 7.01 0.31 -6.06
N THR A 70 7.32 -0.99 -6.12
CA THR A 70 6.33 -2.08 -6.03
C THR A 70 5.58 -2.00 -4.71
N LEU A 71 6.30 -1.93 -3.59
CA LEU A 71 5.73 -1.85 -2.25
C LEU A 71 4.86 -0.60 -2.07
N TYR A 72 5.28 0.53 -2.62
CA TYR A 72 4.48 1.76 -2.62
C TYR A 72 3.17 1.60 -3.40
N VAL A 73 3.23 1.03 -4.60
CA VAL A 73 2.03 0.84 -5.43
C VAL A 73 1.08 -0.15 -4.78
N GLU A 74 1.57 -1.25 -4.21
CA GLU A 74 0.76 -2.20 -3.45
C GLU A 74 0.04 -1.52 -2.27
N GLU A 75 0.78 -0.78 -1.45
CA GLU A 75 0.20 -0.03 -0.32
C GLU A 75 -0.82 1.02 -0.78
N LEU A 76 -0.60 1.62 -1.95
CA LEU A 76 -1.53 2.57 -2.56
C LEU A 76 -2.82 1.89 -3.05
N LEU A 77 -2.74 0.68 -3.61
CA LEU A 77 -3.90 -0.11 -4.04
C LEU A 77 -4.70 -0.70 -2.88
N SER A 78 -4.08 -0.90 -1.72
CA SER A 78 -4.79 -1.23 -0.47
C SER A 78 -5.81 -0.16 -0.05
N GLY A 79 -5.69 1.05 -0.60
CA GLY A 79 -6.65 2.13 -0.43
C GLY A 79 -6.34 3.06 0.76
N PRO A 80 -7.21 4.06 0.99
CA PRO A 80 -7.04 5.04 2.05
C PRO A 80 -7.36 4.48 3.43
N VAL A 81 -6.72 5.03 4.45
CA VAL A 81 -7.05 4.76 5.86
C VAL A 81 -8.16 5.71 6.35
N SER A 82 -8.25 6.91 5.77
CA SER A 82 -9.26 7.91 6.10
C SER A 82 -10.64 7.51 5.58
N GLN A 83 -11.65 7.50 6.47
CA GLN A 83 -13.05 7.22 6.13
C GLN A 83 -13.66 8.23 5.13
N ARG A 84 -13.06 9.42 4.99
CA ARG A 84 -13.53 10.47 4.07
C ARG A 84 -12.95 10.33 2.67
N ALA A 85 -11.92 9.51 2.51
CA ALA A 85 -11.25 9.29 1.25
C ALA A 85 -11.80 8.04 0.55
N GLN A 86 -11.87 8.08 -0.78
CA GLN A 86 -12.30 6.95 -1.58
C GLN A 86 -11.11 6.25 -2.24
N PRO A 87 -11.12 4.91 -2.33
CA PRO A 87 -10.15 4.19 -3.14
C PRO A 87 -10.35 4.56 -4.61
N PHE A 88 -9.26 4.71 -5.35
CA PHE A 88 -9.34 5.05 -6.77
C PHE A 88 -9.16 3.85 -7.68
N PHE A 89 -8.75 2.70 -7.18
CA PHE A 89 -8.95 1.42 -7.87
C PHE A 89 -9.96 0.59 -7.07
N PRO A 90 -10.69 -0.33 -7.73
CA PRO A 90 -11.55 -1.27 -7.05
C PRO A 90 -10.77 -2.09 -6.01
N LEU A 91 -11.41 -2.37 -4.87
CA LEU A 91 -10.80 -3.17 -3.81
C LEU A 91 -10.45 -4.57 -4.33
N GLY A 92 -9.29 -5.09 -3.91
CA GLY A 92 -8.77 -6.37 -4.39
C GLY A 92 -7.99 -6.29 -5.70
N THR A 93 -7.80 -5.09 -6.27
CA THR A 93 -6.83 -4.88 -7.35
C THR A 93 -5.42 -5.20 -6.86
N ARG A 94 -4.71 -6.07 -7.60
CA ARG A 94 -3.36 -6.52 -7.26
C ARG A 94 -2.35 -6.09 -8.31
N VAL A 95 -1.11 -5.88 -7.89
CA VAL A 95 0.02 -5.73 -8.80
C VAL A 95 0.42 -7.13 -9.33
N ILE A 96 0.43 -7.31 -10.64
CA ILE A 96 0.96 -8.51 -11.30
C ILE A 96 2.47 -8.33 -11.52
N PHE A 97 2.87 -7.17 -12.06
CA PHE A 97 4.27 -6.77 -12.14
C PHE A 97 4.42 -5.26 -12.05
N CYS A 98 5.56 -4.82 -11.56
CA CYS A 98 5.92 -3.41 -11.42
C CYS A 98 7.43 -3.27 -11.55
N PHE A 99 7.90 -2.65 -12.63
CA PHE A 99 9.33 -2.41 -12.83
C PHE A 99 9.59 -1.09 -13.56
N LEU A 100 10.73 -0.48 -13.26
CA LEU A 100 11.18 0.78 -13.85
C LEU A 100 12.29 0.50 -14.86
N ARG A 101 12.12 0.98 -16.09
CA ARG A 101 13.17 0.93 -17.12
C ARG A 101 13.26 2.27 -17.83
N GLU A 102 14.45 2.87 -17.85
CA GLU A 102 14.74 4.12 -18.58
C GLU A 102 13.77 5.28 -18.23
N GLY A 103 13.30 5.32 -16.97
CA GLY A 103 12.33 6.31 -16.49
C GLY A 103 10.87 6.01 -16.85
N THR A 104 10.58 4.87 -17.48
CA THR A 104 9.21 4.38 -17.72
C THR A 104 8.88 3.27 -16.72
N LEU A 105 7.84 3.50 -15.93
CA LEU A 105 7.27 2.49 -15.04
C LEU A 105 6.29 1.61 -15.83
N PHE A 106 6.61 0.33 -15.95
CA PHE A 106 5.70 -0.68 -16.48
C PHE A 106 4.94 -1.29 -15.30
N LEU A 107 3.64 -1.05 -15.26
CA LEU A 107 2.76 -1.50 -14.18
C LEU A 107 1.63 -2.33 -14.77
N ASN A 108 1.53 -3.59 -14.38
CA ASN A 108 0.41 -4.45 -14.72
C ASN A 108 -0.42 -4.74 -13.48
N LEU A 109 -1.71 -4.44 -13.58
CA LEU A 109 -2.70 -4.69 -12.54
C LEU A 109 -3.58 -5.88 -12.92
N SER A 110 -4.15 -6.52 -11.92
CA SER A 110 -5.13 -7.58 -12.13
C SER A 110 -6.42 -7.05 -12.76
N GLU A 111 -7.20 -7.94 -13.38
CA GLU A 111 -8.48 -7.61 -14.03
C GLU A 111 -9.46 -6.85 -13.12
N GLN A 112 -9.37 -7.02 -11.81
CA GLN A 112 -10.18 -6.30 -10.82
C GLN A 112 -10.02 -4.79 -10.93
N ALA A 113 -8.92 -4.30 -11.50
CA ALA A 113 -8.67 -2.88 -11.73
C ALA A 113 -9.74 -2.18 -12.58
N ILE A 114 -10.54 -2.93 -13.34
CA ILE A 114 -11.64 -2.41 -14.17
C ILE A 114 -13.03 -2.88 -13.73
N MET A 115 -13.12 -3.68 -12.67
CA MET A 115 -14.38 -4.25 -12.21
C MET A 115 -14.95 -3.43 -11.05
N ASN A 116 -16.26 -3.18 -11.02
CA ASN A 116 -16.96 -2.65 -9.84
C ASN A 116 -16.41 -1.32 -9.31
N PHE A 117 -16.13 -0.36 -10.21
CA PHE A 117 -15.83 1.01 -9.79
C PHE A 117 -16.99 1.63 -9.01
N SER A 118 -16.65 2.45 -8.02
CA SER A 118 -17.61 3.38 -7.41
C SER A 118 -18.16 4.34 -8.49
N PRO A 119 -19.41 4.82 -8.40
CA PRO A 119 -20.02 5.66 -9.44
C PRO A 119 -19.21 6.89 -9.85
N ASP A 120 -18.44 7.47 -8.92
CA ASP A 120 -17.65 8.69 -9.13
C ASP A 120 -16.20 8.42 -9.59
N VAL A 121 -15.81 7.14 -9.72
CA VAL A 121 -14.45 6.71 -10.05
C VAL A 121 -14.46 5.98 -11.39
N ASN A 122 -13.47 6.23 -12.23
CA ASN A 122 -13.31 5.55 -13.50
C ASN A 122 -11.82 5.37 -13.82
N LEU A 123 -11.50 4.48 -14.74
CA LEU A 123 -10.11 4.14 -15.03
C LEU A 123 -9.22 5.34 -15.37
N GLN A 124 -9.77 6.35 -16.05
CA GLN A 124 -9.03 7.56 -16.41
C GLN A 124 -8.64 8.36 -15.15
N ASN A 125 -9.58 8.64 -14.26
CA ASN A 125 -9.29 9.38 -13.04
C ASN A 125 -8.43 8.57 -12.04
N SER A 126 -8.58 7.25 -12.01
CA SER A 126 -7.69 6.33 -11.29
C SER A 126 -6.26 6.43 -11.76
N TYR A 127 -6.07 6.45 -13.09
CA TYR A 127 -4.76 6.55 -13.71
C TYR A 127 -4.10 7.90 -13.45
N GLU A 128 -4.84 9.00 -13.53
CA GLU A 128 -4.34 10.34 -13.21
C GLU A 128 -3.89 10.42 -11.74
N LEU A 129 -4.69 9.88 -10.82
CA LEU A 129 -4.36 9.89 -9.41
C LEU A 129 -3.17 8.98 -9.08
N LEU A 130 -3.06 7.82 -9.75
CA LEU A 130 -1.89 6.96 -9.70
C LEU A 130 -0.64 7.70 -10.18
N GLN A 131 -0.71 8.38 -11.32
CA GLN A 131 0.41 9.17 -11.86
C GLN A 131 0.86 10.25 -10.88
N MET A 132 -0.09 11.00 -10.29
CA MET A 132 0.21 12.04 -9.32
C MET A 132 0.92 11.47 -8.09
N ASN A 133 0.44 10.35 -7.57
CA ASN A 133 1.01 9.66 -6.42
C ASN A 133 2.43 9.16 -6.69
N VAL A 134 2.62 8.43 -7.79
CA VAL A 134 3.92 7.86 -8.16
C VAL A 134 4.94 8.97 -8.43
N LYS A 135 4.62 9.96 -9.28
CA LYS A 135 5.58 11.01 -9.64
C LYS A 135 6.02 11.86 -8.46
N ALA A 136 5.13 12.10 -7.50
CA ALA A 136 5.46 12.89 -6.32
C ALA A 136 6.41 12.18 -5.35
N ASN A 137 6.37 10.84 -5.29
CA ASN A 137 7.23 10.05 -4.40
C ASN A 137 8.47 9.48 -5.11
N PHE A 138 8.41 9.34 -6.45
CA PHE A 138 9.46 8.77 -7.27
C PHE A 138 9.77 9.66 -8.49
N PRO A 139 10.55 10.73 -8.32
CA PRO A 139 10.87 11.69 -9.39
C PRO A 139 11.61 11.08 -10.60
N SER A 140 12.22 9.91 -10.44
CA SER A 140 12.85 9.16 -11.53
C SER A 140 11.84 8.57 -12.52
N VAL A 141 10.56 8.44 -12.13
CA VAL A 141 9.48 7.98 -13.00
C VAL A 141 8.96 9.14 -13.85
N LYS A 142 9.28 9.10 -15.15
CA LYS A 142 8.87 10.09 -16.15
C LYS A 142 7.53 9.73 -16.79
N LYS A 143 7.35 8.44 -17.08
CA LYS A 143 6.16 7.88 -17.75
C LYS A 143 5.67 6.64 -17.00
N ILE A 144 4.37 6.40 -17.04
CA ILE A 144 3.77 5.14 -16.58
C ILE A 144 3.11 4.48 -17.80
N GLU A 145 3.38 3.20 -18.01
CA GLU A 145 2.66 2.35 -18.94
C GLU A 145 1.84 1.35 -18.14
N LEU A 146 0.52 1.58 -18.15
CA LEU A 146 -0.44 0.77 -17.41
C LEU A 146 -0.95 -0.38 -18.29
N PHE A 147 -0.90 -1.57 -17.73
CA PHE A 147 -1.48 -2.79 -18.26
C PHE A 147 -2.53 -3.31 -17.28
N ILE A 148 -3.56 -3.95 -17.80
CA ILE A 148 -4.57 -4.66 -17.02
C ILE A 148 -4.68 -6.05 -17.61
N ASP A 149 -4.39 -7.05 -16.80
CA ASP A 149 -4.30 -8.44 -17.22
C ASP A 149 -3.44 -8.64 -18.48
N GLY A 150 -2.30 -7.93 -18.52
CA GLY A 150 -1.35 -7.95 -19.63
C GLY A 150 -1.74 -7.13 -20.86
N LYS A 151 -2.93 -6.51 -20.90
CA LYS A 151 -3.36 -5.65 -22.01
C LYS A 151 -3.07 -4.19 -21.72
N SER A 152 -2.50 -3.45 -22.68
CA SER A 152 -2.18 -2.05 -22.50
C SER A 152 -3.44 -1.18 -22.57
N VAL A 153 -3.67 -0.36 -21.55
CA VAL A 153 -4.90 0.44 -21.44
C VAL A 153 -4.95 1.56 -22.49
N PHE A 154 -3.82 2.21 -22.79
CA PHE A 154 -3.80 3.44 -23.59
C PHE A 154 -3.18 3.29 -24.99
N LEU A 155 -2.64 2.12 -25.32
CA LEU A 155 -2.18 1.82 -26.68
C LEU A 155 -3.34 1.39 -27.59
N ASP A 156 -4.30 0.63 -27.06
CA ASP A 156 -5.47 0.17 -27.83
C ASP A 156 -6.40 1.35 -28.22
N ASP A 157 -6.59 2.34 -27.34
CA ASP A 157 -7.39 3.54 -27.64
C ASP A 157 -6.81 4.39 -28.78
N LYS A 158 -5.47 4.45 -28.89
CA LYS A 158 -4.78 5.21 -29.95
C LYS A 158 -4.80 4.51 -31.31
N ILE A 159 -4.91 3.18 -31.32
CA ILE A 159 -5.04 2.41 -32.56
C ILE A 159 -6.47 2.52 -33.09
N GLN A 160 -7.48 2.53 -32.22
CA GLN A 160 -8.89 2.70 -32.62
C GLN A 160 -9.20 4.10 -33.18
N THR A 161 -8.60 5.15 -32.61
CA THR A 161 -8.77 6.53 -33.10
C THR A 161 -8.05 6.84 -34.41
N LYS A 162 -7.11 5.98 -34.85
CA LYS A 162 -6.38 6.16 -36.11
C LYS A 162 -7.06 5.50 -37.32
N ASN A 163 -8.07 4.67 -37.07
CA ASN A 163 -8.81 3.92 -38.09
C ASN A 163 -10.22 4.48 -38.37
N ASN A 164 -10.57 5.63 -37.78
CA ASN A 164 -11.75 6.44 -38.08
C ASN A 164 -11.32 7.81 -38.64
#